data_AF-A0AAV2IMK9-F1
#
_entry.id   AF-A0AAV2IMK9-F1
#
_cell.length_a   1.000
_cell.length_b   1.000
_cell.length_c   1.000
_cell.angle_alpha   90.00
_cell.angle_beta   90.00
_cell.angle_gamma   90.00
#
_symmetry.space_group_name_H-M   'P 1'
#
loop_
_entity.id
_entity.type
_entity.pdbx_description
1 polymer ?
#
loop_
_entity_poly.entity_id
_entity_poly.type
_entity_poly.pdbx_seq_one_letter_code
_entity_poly.pdbx_strand_id
1 'polypeptide(L)' 'NTSIADLDLSWNGIAFEGSLALGESLRSNKSLRRLNLENNRINWDCAPYLSKSLSVNTSLEILEV' A
#
# COMPACT_ATOMS: atom_id res chain seq x y z
N ASN A 1 12.79 2.86 -1.77
CA ASN A 1 13.27 3.48 -0.51
C ASN A 1 13.55 2.33 0.47
N THR A 2 14.66 2.37 1.21
CA THR A 2 15.09 1.28 2.12
C THR A 2 15.13 1.69 3.59
N SER A 3 14.77 2.92 3.93
CA SER A 3 14.82 3.44 5.30
C SER A 3 13.46 3.77 5.89
N ILE A 4 12.46 4.06 5.06
CA ILE A 4 11.10 4.34 5.56
C ILE A 4 10.48 3.06 6.08
N ALA A 5 10.12 3.08 7.37
CA ALA A 5 9.43 2.01 8.08
C ALA A 5 7.93 2.30 8.26
N ASP A 6 7.55 3.57 8.44
CA ASP A 6 6.16 3.99 8.66
C ASP A 6 5.80 5.09 7.66
N LEU A 7 4.71 4.89 6.92
CA LEU A 7 4.25 5.82 5.89
C LEU A 7 2.74 6.05 6.05
N ASP A 8 2.36 7.31 6.26
CA ASP A 8 0.97 7.75 6.27
C ASP A 8 0.66 8.46 4.95
N LEU A 9 -0.27 7.89 4.19
CA LEU A 9 -0.82 8.48 2.97
C LEU A 9 -2.33 8.72 3.11
N SER A 10 -2.87 8.76 4.32
CA SER A 10 -4.30 9.01 4.53
C SER A 10 -4.77 10.31 3.85
N TRP A 11 -6.03 10.34 3.40
CA TRP A 11 -6.68 11.51 2.78
C TRP A 11 -6.02 12.08 1.51
N ASN A 12 -5.26 11.29 0.75
CA ASN A 12 -4.60 11.74 -0.47
C ASN A 12 -5.35 11.42 -1.77
N GLY A 13 -6.49 10.72 -1.70
CA GLY A 13 -7.31 10.41 -2.87
C GLY A 13 -6.59 9.54 -3.91
N ILE A 14 -5.78 8.59 -3.46
CA ILE A 14 -4.99 7.66 -4.28
C ILE A 14 -5.84 6.97 -5.37
N ALA A 15 -7.09 6.62 -5.05
CA ALA A 15 -8.03 5.99 -5.99
C ALA A 15 -7.44 4.73 -6.67
N PHE A 16 -7.91 4.42 -7.87
CA PHE A 16 -7.57 3.18 -8.57
C PHE A 16 -6.13 3.16 -9.09
N GLU A 17 -5.71 4.20 -9.80
CA GLU A 17 -4.40 4.29 -10.42
C GLU A 17 -3.28 4.32 -9.38
N GLY A 18 -3.50 5.03 -8.27
CA GLY A 18 -2.56 5.06 -7.17
C GLY A 18 -2.47 3.72 -6.43
N SER A 19 -3.58 2.98 -6.32
CA SER A 19 -3.58 1.63 -5.70
C SER A 19 -2.79 0.62 -6.54
N LEU A 20 -2.87 0.74 -7.87
CA LEU A 20 -2.08 -0.07 -8.80
C LEU A 20 -0.58 0.24 -8.67
N ALA A 21 -0.21 1.52 -8.64
CA ALA A 21 1.17 1.95 -8.45
C ALA A 21 1.72 1.55 -7.07
N LEU A 22 0.90 1.67 -6.01
CA LEU A 22 1.27 1.22 -4.67
C LEU A 22 1.47 -0.28 -4.60
N GLY A 23 0.61 -1.08 -5.24
CA GLY A 23 0.76 -2.54 -5.29
C GLY A 23 2.12 -2.94 -5.90
N GLU A 24 2.51 -2.31 -7.01
CA GLU A 24 3.83 -2.58 -7.61
C GLU A 24 4.99 -2.09 -6.73
N SER A 25 4.84 -0.94 -6.06
CA SER A 25 5.85 -0.45 -5.12
C SER A 25 6.02 -1.39 -3.92
N LEU A 26 4.91 -1.83 -3.32
CA LEU A 26 4.88 -2.75 -2.19
C LEU A 26 5.52 -4.10 -2.53
N ARG A 27 5.34 -4.62 -3.75
CA ARG A 27 5.97 -5.88 -4.18
C ARG A 27 7.49 -5.88 -3.99
N SER A 28 8.15 -4.74 -4.21
CA SER A 28 9.62 -4.60 -4.14
C SER A 28 10.11 -3.95 -2.85
N ASN A 29 9.23 -3.31 -2.08
CA ASN A 29 9.58 -2.65 -0.84
C ASN A 29 9.86 -3.68 0.26
N LYS A 30 11.03 -3.57 0.91
CA LYS A 30 11.46 -4.44 2.00
C LYS A 30 11.70 -3.72 3.33
N SER A 31 11.50 -2.40 3.37
CA SER A 31 11.73 -1.59 4.57
C SER A 31 10.43 -1.18 5.24
N LEU A 32 9.37 -0.97 4.47
CA LEU A 32 8.10 -0.48 4.98
C LEU A 32 7.44 -1.54 5.85
N ARG A 33 7.09 -1.15 7.08
CA ARG A 33 6.45 -1.94 8.13
C ARG A 33 5.01 -1.51 8.35
N ARG A 34 4.72 -0.20 8.29
CA ARG A 34 3.36 0.34 8.44
C ARG A 34 2.98 1.24 7.28
N LEU A 35 1.78 1.06 6.75
CA LEU A 35 1.19 1.88 5.70
C LEU A 35 -0.25 2.25 6.06
N ASN A 36 -0.53 3.54 6.20
CA ASN A 36 -1.90 4.05 6.34
C ASN A 36 -2.39 4.63 5.00
N LEU A 37 -3.50 4.08 4.51
CA LEU A 37 -4.21 4.50 3.30
C LEU A 37 -5.68 4.88 3.60
N GLU A 38 -6.04 5.18 4.85
CA GLU A 38 -7.40 5.56 5.19
C GLU A 38 -7.88 6.76 4.37
N ASN A 39 -9.17 6.78 4.01
CA ASN A 39 -9.79 7.89 3.27
C ASN A 39 -9.15 8.18 1.89
N ASN A 40 -8.62 7.15 1.21
CA ASN A 40 -8.01 7.30 -0.11
C ASN A 40 -8.87 6.86 -1.30
N ARG A 41 -10.17 6.62 -1.09
CA ARG A 41 -11.10 6.14 -2.12
C ARG A 41 -10.67 4.79 -2.72
N ILE A 42 -10.05 3.94 -1.90
CA ILE A 42 -9.70 2.56 -2.26
C ILE A 42 -11.00 1.75 -2.23
N ASN A 43 -11.51 1.42 -3.41
CA ASN A 43 -12.74 0.67 -3.58
C ASN A 43 -12.45 -0.82 -3.83
N TRP A 44 -13.50 -1.63 -4.02
CA TRP A 44 -13.39 -3.06 -4.28
C TRP A 44 -12.56 -3.39 -5.54
N ASP A 45 -12.53 -2.50 -6.53
CA ASP A 45 -11.72 -2.69 -7.75
C ASP A 45 -10.21 -2.59 -7.47
N CYS A 46 -9.82 -1.90 -6.41
CA CYS A 46 -8.42 -1.74 -5.99
C CYS A 46 -7.89 -2.96 -5.20
N ALA A 47 -8.79 -3.71 -4.53
CA ALA A 47 -8.44 -4.79 -3.61
C ALA A 47 -7.57 -5.91 -4.24
N PRO A 48 -7.80 -6.36 -5.48
CA PRO A 48 -6.96 -7.38 -6.11
C PRO A 48 -5.50 -6.94 -6.29
N TYR A 49 -5.24 -5.65 -6.53
CA TYR A 49 -3.90 -5.13 -6.75
C TYR A 49 -3.09 -5.07 -5.46
N LEU A 50 -3.72 -4.58 -4.39
CA LEU A 50 -3.11 -4.56 -3.06
C LEU A 50 -2.92 -5.99 -2.55
N SER A 51 -3.95 -6.85 -2.58
CA SER A 51 -3.83 -8.23 -2.08
C SER A 51 -2.75 -9.06 -2.79
N LYS A 52 -2.61 -8.93 -4.12
CA LYS A 52 -1.56 -9.60 -4.89
C LYS A 52 -0.15 -9.08 -4.58
N SER A 53 -0.02 -7.83 -4.15
CA SER A 53 1.26 -7.29 -3.69
C SER A 53 1.60 -7.74 -2.27
N LEU A 54 0.59 -7.78 -1.40
CA LEU A 54 0.72 -8.19 0.00
C LEU A 54 1.03 -9.68 0.13
N SER A 55 0.56 -10.53 -0.79
CA SER A 55 0.87 -11.96 -0.77
C SER A 55 2.35 -12.30 -1.00
N VAL A 56 3.12 -11.35 -1.54
CA VAL A 56 4.57 -11.51 -1.78
C VAL A 56 5.43 -10.54 -0.97
N ASN A 57 4.83 -9.48 -0.43
CA ASN A 57 5.52 -8.58 0.48
C ASN A 57 5.70 -9.26 1.85
N THR A 58 6.93 -9.24 2.37
CA THR A 58 7.28 -9.88 3.64
C THR A 58 7.74 -8.89 4.72
N SER A 59 7.75 -7.58 4.41
CA SER A 59 8.18 -6.54 5.35
C SER A 59 7.01 -5.80 6.00
N LEU A 60 5.89 -5.65 5.28
CA LEU A 60 4.73 -4.90 5.75
C LEU A 60 4.00 -5.71 6.82
N GLU A 61 3.83 -5.09 7.98
CA GLU A 61 3.23 -5.69 9.17
C GLU A 61 1.84 -5.11 9.43
N ILE A 62 1.65 -3.81 9.15
CA ILE A 62 0.39 -3.11 9.38
C ILE A 62 -0.02 -2.38 8.10
N LEU A 63 -1.26 -2.61 7.69
CA LEU A 63 -1.93 -1.90 6.61
C LEU A 63 -3.29 -1.41 7.12
N GLU A 64 -3.52 -0.11 7.02
CA GLU A 64 -4.79 0.55 7.31
C GLU A 64 -5.37 1.05 5.98
N VAL A 65 -6.60 0.69 5.62
CA VAL A 65 -7.25 1.03 4.33
C VAL A 65 -8.70 1.46 4.52
#